data_AF-A0A2P4XEK6-F1
#
_entry.id   AF-A0A2P4XEK6-F1
#
_cell.length_a   1.000
_cell.length_b   1.000
_cell.length_c   1.000
_cell.angle_alpha   90.00
_cell.angle_beta   90.00
_cell.angle_gamma   90.00
#
_symmetry.space_group_name_H-M   'P 1'
#
loop_
_entity.id
_entity.type
_entity.pdbx_description
1 polymer ?
#
loop_
_entity_poly.entity_id
_entity_poly.type
_entity_poly.pdbx_seq_one_letter_code
_entity_poly.pdbx_strand_id
1 'polypeptide(L)'
;MGDNSEFQEQVQQWFALNHPNILKLYGVCDVNNIDASHYFVCEYAAHGKLSDYLNQQRRESGGKSPRLVWQKLLEAAQGVQYLHERGLVHGNLKAENMLVSGDGIVKLAGFGQSGALEEVVAGDERLASDVFALDG
;
A
#
# COMPACT_ATOMS: atom_id res chain seq x y z
N MET A 1 20.56 1.89 -16.40
CA MET A 1 20.49 3.03 -15.46
C MET A 1 19.11 3.62 -15.63
N GLY A 2 18.14 3.08 -14.89
CA GLY A 2 16.79 3.65 -14.86
C GLY A 2 16.83 4.99 -14.13
N ASP A 3 15.89 5.86 -14.48
CA ASP A 3 15.88 7.27 -14.10
C ASP A 3 15.84 7.44 -12.57
N ASN A 4 16.94 7.97 -11.99
CA ASN A 4 17.02 8.25 -10.55
C ASN A 4 16.04 9.35 -10.13
N SER A 5 15.51 10.14 -11.08
CA SER A 5 14.54 11.21 -10.78
C SER A 5 13.16 10.67 -10.43
N GLU A 6 12.61 9.76 -11.25
CA GLU A 6 11.29 9.13 -11.00
C GLU A 6 11.24 8.41 -9.65
N PHE A 7 12.32 7.70 -9.30
CA PHE A 7 12.43 7.03 -8.00
C PHE A 7 12.43 8.02 -6.83
N GLN A 8 13.20 9.10 -6.91
CA GLN A 8 13.27 10.11 -5.86
C GLN A 8 11.93 10.83 -5.68
N GLU A 9 11.23 11.13 -6.78
CA GLU A 9 9.88 11.71 -6.75
C GLU A 9 8.89 10.76 -6.08
N GLN A 10 8.87 9.48 -6.47
CA GLN A 10 8.03 8.45 -5.85
C GLN A 10 8.27 8.34 -4.34
N VAL A 11 9.54 8.34 -3.91
CA VAL A 11 9.92 8.28 -2.49
C VAL A 11 9.45 9.53 -1.74
N GLN A 12 9.62 10.72 -2.33
CA GLN A 12 9.15 11.96 -1.72
C GLN A 12 7.63 12.02 -1.59
N GLN A 13 6.91 11.58 -2.62
CA GLN A 13 5.45 11.45 -2.58
C GLN A 13 5.03 10.50 -1.47
N TRP A 14 5.60 9.28 -1.43
CA TRP A 14 5.29 8.29 -0.39
C TRP A 14 5.59 8.83 1.02
N PHE A 15 6.76 9.46 1.20
CA PHE A 15 7.17 10.04 2.48
C PHE A 15 6.20 11.12 2.98
N ALA A 16 5.60 11.89 2.07
CA ALA A 16 4.62 12.91 2.39
C ALA A 16 3.22 12.35 2.76
N LEU A 17 2.94 11.08 2.47
CA LEU A 17 1.65 10.47 2.78
C LEU A 17 1.51 10.21 4.29
N ASN A 18 0.37 10.61 4.85
CA ASN A 18 0.05 10.40 6.25
C ASN A 18 -1.44 10.10 6.42
N HIS A 19 -1.77 8.81 6.44
CA HIS A 19 -3.13 8.30 6.59
C HIS A 19 -3.11 6.95 7.32
N PRO A 20 -4.10 6.62 8.18
CA PRO A 20 -4.13 5.36 8.90
C PRO A 20 -4.03 4.12 8.00
N ASN A 21 -4.53 4.18 6.77
CA ASN A 21 -4.54 3.07 5.82
C ASN A 21 -3.42 3.08 4.78
N ILE A 22 -2.40 3.94 4.95
CA ILE A 22 -1.20 3.96 4.12
C ILE A 22 -0.02 3.49 4.99
N LEU A 23 0.78 2.56 4.48
CA LEU A 23 2.00 2.13 5.17
C LEU A 23 2.97 3.31 5.25
N LYS A 24 3.29 3.77 6.46
CA LYS A 24 4.12 4.96 6.65
C LYS A 24 5.58 4.67 6.28
N LEU A 25 6.16 5.53 5.45
CA LEU A 25 7.60 5.55 5.18
C LEU A 25 8.31 6.45 6.20
N TYR A 26 9.39 5.95 6.79
CA TYR A 26 10.28 6.71 7.67
C TYR A 26 11.55 7.17 6.97
N GLY A 27 11.97 6.46 5.92
CA GLY A 27 13.11 6.87 5.10
C GLY A 27 13.59 5.78 4.15
N VAL A 28 14.56 6.13 3.33
CA VAL A 28 15.24 5.22 2.40
C VAL A 28 16.72 5.18 2.75
N CYS A 29 17.32 3.99 2.66
CA CYS A 29 18.73 3.76 2.86
C CYS A 29 19.34 3.17 1.60
N ASP A 30 20.39 3.83 1.11
CA ASP A 30 21.21 3.37 0.01
C ASP A 30 22.51 2.79 0.57
N VAL A 31 22.66 1.47 0.45
CA VAL A 31 23.88 0.80 0.91
C VAL A 31 24.81 0.59 -0.29
N ASN A 32 25.39 1.70 -0.75
CA ASN A 32 26.25 1.82 -1.94
C ASN A 32 27.48 0.86 -1.99
N ASN A 33 27.70 0.06 -0.95
CA ASN A 33 28.84 -0.84 -0.80
C ASN A 33 28.46 -2.33 -0.74
N ILE A 34 27.17 -2.68 -0.78
CA ILE A 34 26.69 -4.07 -0.70
C ILE A 34 26.01 -4.49 -2.00
N ASP A 35 25.05 -3.69 -2.48
CA ASP A 35 24.41 -3.87 -3.77
C ASP A 35 23.85 -2.54 -4.30
N ALA A 36 23.21 -2.59 -5.48
CA ALA A 36 22.51 -1.45 -6.07
C ALA A 36 21.04 -1.36 -5.60
N SER A 37 20.69 -1.95 -4.46
CA SER A 37 19.30 -1.99 -3.96
C SER A 37 18.99 -0.82 -3.04
N HIS A 38 17.77 -0.32 -3.14
CA HIS A 38 17.20 0.65 -2.21
C HIS A 38 16.48 -0.07 -1.07
N TYR A 39 16.75 0.31 0.18
CA TYR A 39 16.10 -0.25 1.36
C TYR A 39 15.12 0.77 1.96
N PHE A 40 13.87 0.35 2.18
CA PHE A 40 12.83 1.20 2.77
C PHE A 40 12.67 0.91 4.26
N VAL A 41 12.72 1.97 5.06
CA VAL A 41 12.41 1.91 6.50
C VAL A 41 10.96 2.37 6.67
N CYS A 42 10.06 1.48 7.04
CA CYS A 42 8.63 1.74 7.12
C CYS A 42 8.00 1.25 8.43
N GLU A 43 6.74 1.63 8.65
CA GLU A 43 5.90 1.10 9.73
C GLU A 43 5.88 -0.43 9.71
N TYR A 44 6.01 -1.05 10.89
CA TYR A 44 5.97 -2.49 11.01
C TYR A 44 4.52 -3.01 11.06
N ALA A 45 4.11 -3.68 9.99
CA ALA A 45 2.82 -4.37 9.91
C ALA A 45 2.90 -5.75 10.61
N ALA A 46 2.70 -5.76 11.92
CA ALA A 46 2.95 -6.94 12.76
C ALA A 46 2.12 -8.18 12.41
N HIS A 47 0.93 -8.01 11.81
CA HIS A 47 0.10 -9.13 11.37
C HIS A 47 0.35 -9.55 9.92
N GLY A 48 1.33 -8.95 9.25
CA GLY A 48 1.74 -9.33 7.90
C GLY A 48 0.65 -9.08 6.86
N LYS A 49 0.49 -10.02 5.92
CA LYS A 49 -0.46 -9.90 4.80
C LYS A 49 -1.91 -10.05 5.29
N LEU A 50 -2.82 -9.28 4.69
CA LEU A 50 -4.25 -9.35 4.98
C LEU A 50 -4.82 -10.76 4.77
N SER A 51 -4.37 -11.49 3.74
CA SER A 51 -4.78 -12.87 3.49
C SER A 51 -4.48 -13.80 4.66
N ASP A 52 -3.30 -13.64 5.26
CA ASP A 52 -2.80 -14.50 6.33
C ASP A 52 -3.53 -14.15 7.63
N TYR A 53 -3.69 -12.85 7.90
CA TYR A 53 -4.48 -12.34 9.01
C TYR A 53 -5.93 -12.86 8.98
N LEU A 54 -6.63 -12.75 7.84
CA LEU A 54 -8.01 -13.24 7.70
C LEU A 54 -8.10 -14.77 7.88
N ASN A 55 -7.12 -15.51 7.37
CA ASN A 55 -7.07 -16.96 7.54
C ASN A 55 -6.82 -17.38 9.00
N GLN A 56 -5.97 -16.64 9.72
CA GLN A 56 -5.74 -16.84 11.14
C GLN A 56 -7.04 -16.57 11.94
N GLN A 57 -7.67 -15.42 11.71
CA GLN A 57 -8.93 -15.05 12.37
C GLN A 57 -10.04 -16.07 12.09
N ARG A 58 -10.08 -16.64 10.88
CA ARG A 58 -11.02 -17.73 10.53
C ARG A 58 -10.80 -18.99 11.37
N ARG A 59 -9.54 -19.36 11.64
CA ARG A 59 -9.20 -20.54 12.43
C ARG A 59 -9.56 -20.34 13.89
N GLU A 60 -9.27 -19.15 14.43
CA GLU A 60 -9.53 -18.80 15.84
C GLU A 60 -11.03 -18.66 16.15
N SER A 61 -11.81 -18.10 15.23
CA SER A 61 -13.26 -17.91 15.41
C SER A 61 -14.13 -19.10 15.00
N GLY A 62 -13.52 -20.16 14.47
CA GLY A 62 -14.23 -21.37 14.01
C GLY A 62 -15.04 -21.19 12.72
N GLY A 63 -14.83 -20.10 11.97
CA GLY A 63 -15.60 -19.84 10.76
C GLY A 63 -15.17 -18.58 10.00
N LYS A 64 -15.70 -18.40 8.78
CA LYS A 64 -15.51 -17.15 8.04
C LYS A 64 -16.31 -16.03 8.70
N SER A 65 -15.72 -14.84 8.81
CA SER A 65 -16.43 -13.62 9.22
C SER A 65 -16.52 -12.65 8.05
N PRO A 66 -17.62 -12.66 7.27
CA PRO A 66 -17.82 -11.71 6.18
C PRO A 66 -17.73 -10.26 6.64
N ARG A 67 -18.18 -9.98 7.87
CA ARG A 67 -18.11 -8.65 8.47
C ARG A 67 -16.66 -8.16 8.61
N LEU A 68 -15.75 -9.04 9.05
CA LEU A 68 -14.34 -8.69 9.14
C LEU A 68 -13.75 -8.41 7.75
N VAL A 69 -14.07 -9.24 6.76
CA VAL A 69 -13.62 -9.04 5.37
C VAL A 69 -14.07 -7.67 4.84
N TRP A 70 -15.35 -7.35 4.96
CA TRP A 70 -15.89 -6.04 4.53
C TRP A 70 -15.26 -4.87 5.27
N GLN A 71 -14.99 -5.01 6.57
CA GLN A 71 -14.28 -3.99 7.33
C GLN A 71 -12.88 -3.74 6.75
N LYS A 72 -12.13 -4.80 6.41
CA LYS A 72 -10.78 -4.67 5.85
C LYS A 72 -10.76 -4.10 4.44
N LEU A 73 -11.76 -4.43 3.62
CA LEU A 73 -11.93 -3.81 2.30
C LEU A 73 -12.29 -2.32 2.40
N LEU A 74 -13.13 -1.94 3.37
CA LEU A 74 -13.45 -0.54 3.62
C LEU A 74 -12.20 0.25 4.05
N GLU A 75 -11.40 -0.31 4.96
CA GLU A 75 -10.11 0.27 5.36
C GLU A 75 -9.16 0.45 4.16
N ALA A 76 -9.07 -0.54 3.26
CA ALA A 76 -8.28 -0.42 2.04
C ALA A 76 -8.81 0.69 1.11
N ALA A 77 -10.13 0.74 0.90
CA ALA A 77 -10.78 1.74 0.05
C ALA A 77 -10.57 3.17 0.58
N GLN A 78 -10.57 3.37 1.90
CA GLN A 78 -10.23 4.66 2.52
C GLN A 78 -8.78 5.09 2.21
N GLY A 79 -7.84 4.15 2.16
CA GLY A 79 -6.47 4.41 1.72
C GLY A 79 -6.39 4.81 0.25
N VAL A 80 -7.13 4.12 -0.63
CA VAL A 80 -7.19 4.44 -2.07
C VAL A 80 -7.83 5.82 -2.29
N GLN A 81 -8.95 6.10 -1.63
CA GLN A 81 -9.60 7.41 -1.69
C GLN A 81 -8.63 8.53 -1.29
N TYR A 82 -7.89 8.34 -0.19
CA TYR A 82 -6.91 9.31 0.28
C TYR A 82 -5.82 9.63 -0.77
N LEU A 83 -5.37 8.63 -1.53
CA LEU A 83 -4.41 8.81 -2.63
C LEU A 83 -5.06 9.58 -3.79
N HIS A 84 -6.26 9.17 -4.20
CA HIS A 84 -6.96 9.75 -5.34
C HIS A 84 -7.34 11.22 -5.11
N GLU A 85 -7.70 11.59 -3.88
CA GLU A 85 -7.94 12.99 -3.48
C GLU A 85 -6.68 13.88 -3.63
N ARG A 86 -5.49 13.27 -3.73
CA ARG A 86 -4.20 13.93 -3.96
C ARG A 86 -3.71 13.78 -5.39
N GLY A 87 -4.51 13.23 -6.29
CA GLY A 87 -4.12 12.99 -7.68
C GLY A 87 -3.07 11.89 -7.85
N LEU A 88 -2.98 10.96 -6.89
CA LEU A 88 -2.03 9.84 -6.92
C LEU A 88 -2.78 8.54 -7.14
N VAL A 89 -2.30 7.71 -8.07
CA VAL A 89 -2.76 6.33 -8.28
C VAL A 89 -1.77 5.39 -7.61
N HIS A 90 -2.26 4.42 -6.83
CA HIS A 90 -1.38 3.44 -6.20
C HIS A 90 -0.60 2.64 -7.25
N GLY A 91 -1.24 2.20 -8.34
CA GLY A 91 -0.59 1.63 -9.53
C GLY A 91 -0.08 0.20 -9.37
N ASN A 92 -0.20 -0.37 -8.17
CA ASN A 92 0.21 -1.73 -7.83
C ASN A 92 -0.69 -2.31 -6.74
N LEU A 93 -1.99 -2.00 -6.80
CA LEU A 93 -2.92 -2.48 -5.81
C LEU A 93 -3.22 -3.97 -6.06
N LYS A 94 -2.87 -4.80 -5.09
CA LYS A 94 -3.08 -6.26 -5.12
C LYS A 94 -3.12 -6.78 -3.68
N ALA A 95 -3.71 -7.95 -3.48
CA ALA A 95 -3.84 -8.56 -2.15
C ALA A 95 -2.50 -8.69 -1.40
N GLU A 96 -1.39 -8.90 -2.11
CA GLU A 96 -0.04 -8.99 -1.53
C GLU A 96 0.46 -7.67 -0.93
N ASN A 97 -0.06 -6.55 -1.42
CA ASN A 97 0.28 -5.19 -1.00
C ASN A 97 -0.70 -4.64 0.04
N MET A 98 -1.57 -5.48 0.60
CA MET A 98 -2.40 -5.15 1.76
C MET A 98 -1.82 -5.82 3.00
N LEU A 99 -1.25 -5.01 3.88
CA LEU A 99 -0.70 -5.46 5.14
C LEU A 99 -1.62 -5.10 6.30
N VAL A 100 -1.39 -5.68 7.48
CA VAL A 100 -2.18 -5.42 8.69
C VAL A 100 -1.26 -5.02 9.84
N SER A 101 -1.49 -3.83 10.41
CA SER A 101 -0.72 -3.30 11.55
C SER A 101 -0.97 -4.12 12.82
N GLY A 102 -0.15 -3.93 13.86
CA GLY A 102 -0.36 -4.59 15.16
C GLY A 102 -1.74 -4.32 15.78
N ASP A 103 -2.30 -3.13 15.52
CA ASP A 103 -3.64 -2.73 15.94
C ASP A 103 -4.77 -3.32 15.06
N GLY A 104 -4.40 -4.15 14.08
CA GLY A 104 -5.35 -4.81 13.19
C GLY A 104 -5.84 -3.93 12.05
N ILE A 105 -5.19 -2.79 11.74
CA ILE A 105 -5.63 -1.85 10.69
C ILE A 105 -4.96 -2.19 9.36
N VAL A 106 -5.70 -2.18 8.25
CA VAL A 106 -5.12 -2.38 6.91
C VAL A 106 -4.20 -1.22 6.53
N LYS A 107 -3.03 -1.57 6.00
CA LYS A 107 -2.01 -0.66 5.45
C LYS A 107 -1.76 -1.03 3.98
N LEU A 108 -2.08 -0.11 3.06
CA LEU A 108 -1.65 -0.24 1.68
C LEU A 108 -0.12 -0.10 1.61
N ALA A 109 0.54 -0.94 0.83
CA ALA A 109 1.98 -1.08 0.74
C ALA A 109 2.43 -1.27 -0.72
N GLY A 110 3.73 -1.49 -0.97
CA GLY A 110 4.22 -1.74 -2.33
C GLY A 110 4.50 -0.48 -3.16
N PHE A 111 4.53 0.69 -2.52
CA PHE A 111 4.84 1.99 -3.12
C PHE A 111 6.29 2.14 -3.60
N GLY A 112 7.21 1.28 -3.17
CA GLY A 112 8.61 1.28 -3.62
C GLY A 112 8.87 0.40 -4.85
N GLN A 113 7.82 -0.09 -5.51
CA GLN A 113 7.94 -0.89 -6.73
C GLN A 113 7.75 0.01 -7.96
N SER A 114 8.35 -0.38 -9.09
CA SER A 114 8.20 0.35 -10.36
C SER A 114 6.73 0.43 -10.76
N GLY A 115 6.28 1.62 -11.20
CA GLY A 115 4.89 1.89 -11.59
C GLY A 115 3.93 2.17 -10.44
N ALA A 116 4.42 2.34 -9.20
CA ALA A 116 3.59 2.76 -8.08
C ALA A 116 3.57 4.30 -7.89
N LEU A 117 2.52 4.85 -7.29
CA LEU A 117 2.34 6.30 -7.05
C LEU A 117 2.45 7.14 -8.33
N GLU A 118 1.69 6.77 -9.36
CA GLU A 118 1.63 7.58 -10.58
C GLU A 118 0.77 8.83 -10.35
N GLU A 119 1.32 10.01 -10.69
CA GLU A 119 0.55 11.25 -10.70
C GLU A 119 -0.39 11.29 -11.91
N VAL A 120 -1.64 11.69 -11.67
CA VAL A 120 -2.69 11.73 -12.68
C VAL A 120 -3.42 13.06 -12.69
N VAL A 121 -3.78 13.50 -13.89
CA VAL A 121 -4.54 14.73 -14.11
C VAL A 121 -6.04 14.47 -13.94
N ALA A 122 -6.82 15.50 -13.59
CA ALA A 122 -8.27 15.38 -13.47
C ALA A 122 -8.90 14.88 -14.78
N GLY A 123 -9.64 13.78 -14.72
CA GLY A 123 -10.25 13.11 -15.89
C GLY A 123 -9.46 11.93 -16.45
N ASP A 124 -8.35 11.55 -15.82
CA ASP A 124 -7.54 10.39 -16.22
C ASP A 124 -8.22 9.07 -15.80
N GLU A 125 -8.39 8.16 -16.77
CA GLU A 125 -8.98 6.83 -16.55
C GLU A 125 -8.14 5.95 -15.61
N ARG A 126 -6.86 6.27 -15.42
CA ARG A 126 -5.96 5.54 -14.51
C ARG A 126 -6.41 5.61 -13.05
N LEU A 127 -7.19 6.63 -12.65
CA LEU A 127 -7.84 6.64 -11.31
C LEU A 127 -8.76 5.43 -11.10
N ALA A 128 -9.40 4.93 -12.16
CA ALA A 128 -10.26 3.76 -12.07
C ALA A 128 -9.46 2.45 -11.93
N SER A 129 -8.16 2.43 -12.26
CA SER A 129 -7.34 1.21 -12.23
C SER A 129 -7.26 0.59 -10.82
N ASP A 130 -7.04 1.41 -9.79
CA ASP A 130 -7.02 0.94 -8.40
C ASP A 130 -8.40 0.48 -7.94
N VAL A 131 -9.47 1.14 -8.40
CA VAL A 131 -10.85 0.75 -8.05
C VAL A 131 -11.15 -0.65 -8.58
N PHE A 132 -10.84 -0.90 -9.86
CA PHE A 132 -11.03 -2.22 -10.46
C PHE A 132 -10.14 -3.30 -9.82
N ALA A 133 -8.96 -2.93 -9.32
CA ALA A 133 -8.07 -3.85 -8.64
C ALA A 133 -8.57 -4.30 -7.25
N LEU A 134 -9.51 -3.57 -6.63
CA LEU A 134 -10.18 -4.01 -5.40
C LEU A 134 -11.35 -4.99 -5.65
N ASP A 135 -11.90 -4.99 -6.87
CA ASP A 135 -13.08 -5.79 -7.23
C ASP A 135 -12.76 -7.21 -7.74
N GLY A 136 -11.49 -7.50 -8.05
CA GLY A 136 -11.00 -8.80 -8.57
C GLY A 136 -10.38 -9.70 -7.51
#